data_AF-A0A2R5FG08-F1
#
_entry.id   AF-A0A2R5FG08-F1
#
_cell.length_a   1.000
_cell.length_b   1.000
_cell.length_c   1.000
_cell.angle_alpha   90.00
_cell.angle_beta   90.00
_cell.angle_gamma   90.00
#
_symmetry.space_group_name_H-M   'P 1'
#
loop_
_entity.id
_entity.type
_entity.pdbx_description
1 polymer ?
#
loop_
_entity_poly.entity_id
_entity_poly.type
_entity_poly.pdbx_seq_one_letter_code
_entity_poly.pdbx_strand_id
1 'polypeptide(L)'
;PTFVDAGLDLNNGTLMVMFSEFVNASTWDFRRISLVSGGFNVTLDGAVLIDTGFGEQVVLQVTEEHRAAVTAEVAAGSDVLVTLTTGFVRDFAGNDADSVSAQNATLAMDVTSPTFVDAGLDLNNGTLMVKFSEFVNASTWDFSRISLASGGFN
;
A
#
# COMPACT_ATOMS: atom_id res chain seq x y z
N PRO A 1 9.22 -19.95 -12.89
CA PRO A 1 8.00 -19.41 -12.26
C PRO A 1 7.26 -18.41 -13.15
N THR A 2 5.97 -18.64 -13.41
CA THR A 2 5.13 -17.69 -14.16
C THR A 2 4.15 -17.01 -13.22
N PHE A 3 3.90 -15.72 -13.43
CA PHE A 3 2.84 -14.98 -12.72
C PHE A 3 1.47 -15.66 -12.95
N VAL A 4 0.66 -15.73 -11.90
CA VAL A 4 -0.70 -16.28 -11.95
C VAL A 4 -1.72 -15.20 -11.63
N ASP A 5 -1.57 -14.52 -10.49
CA ASP A 5 -2.50 -13.48 -10.04
C ASP A 5 -1.81 -12.53 -9.05
N ALA A 6 -2.41 -11.37 -8.81
CA ALA A 6 -2.05 -10.49 -7.71
C ALA A 6 -3.31 -10.01 -6.99
N GLY A 7 -3.25 -9.93 -5.66
CA GLY A 7 -4.28 -9.35 -4.83
C GLY A 7 -3.71 -8.26 -3.92
N LEU A 8 -4.33 -7.09 -3.90
CA LEU A 8 -4.00 -5.99 -3.00
C LEU A 8 -5.16 -5.71 -2.05
N ASP A 9 -4.89 -5.83 -0.76
CA ASP A 9 -5.80 -5.44 0.30
C ASP A 9 -5.52 -3.98 0.70
N LEU A 10 -6.41 -3.06 0.30
CA LEU A 10 -6.29 -1.64 0.60
C LEU A 10 -6.63 -1.30 2.06
N ASN A 11 -7.26 -2.22 2.79
CA ASN A 11 -7.60 -2.01 4.21
C ASN A 11 -6.37 -2.18 5.11
N ASN A 12 -5.41 -3.03 4.74
CA ASN A 12 -4.21 -3.29 5.55
C ASN A 12 -2.88 -3.18 4.79
N GLY A 13 -2.90 -2.98 3.48
CA GLY A 13 -1.70 -2.83 2.66
C GLY A 13 -1.01 -4.16 2.33
N THR A 14 -1.69 -5.29 2.41
CA THR A 14 -1.12 -6.58 2.03
C THR A 14 -1.23 -6.77 0.53
N LEU A 15 -0.09 -6.89 -0.15
CA LEU A 15 0.01 -7.31 -1.54
C LEU A 15 0.45 -8.76 -1.61
N MET A 16 -0.37 -9.61 -2.21
CA MET A 16 -0.06 -11.01 -2.50
C MET A 16 0.16 -11.18 -4.00
N VAL A 17 1.29 -11.76 -4.38
CA VAL A 17 1.61 -12.09 -5.78
C VAL A 17 1.74 -13.60 -5.90
N MET A 18 0.94 -14.23 -6.74
CA MET A 18 0.88 -15.68 -6.94
C MET A 18 1.63 -16.12 -8.20
N PHE A 19 2.25 -17.29 -8.12
CA PHE A 19 3.04 -17.92 -9.16
C PHE A 19 2.56 -19.34 -9.45
N SER A 20 2.95 -19.91 -10.59
CA SER A 20 2.55 -21.25 -11.03
C SER A 20 3.29 -22.40 -10.34
N GLU A 21 4.29 -22.08 -9.52
CA GLU A 21 5.13 -23.05 -8.81
C GLU A 21 5.73 -22.45 -7.54
N PHE A 22 6.36 -23.28 -6.72
CA PHE A 22 7.02 -22.87 -5.49
C PHE A 22 8.17 -21.90 -5.77
N VAL A 23 8.10 -20.72 -5.16
CA VAL A 23 9.13 -19.68 -5.20
C VAL A 23 9.80 -19.51 -3.85
N ASN A 24 11.04 -19.04 -3.86
CA ASN A 24 11.75 -18.60 -2.67
C ASN A 24 11.50 -17.10 -2.46
N ALA A 25 10.49 -16.76 -1.67
CA ALA A 25 10.07 -15.38 -1.42
C ALA A 25 11.20 -14.49 -0.84
N SER A 26 12.19 -15.07 -0.15
CA SER A 26 13.35 -14.32 0.37
C SER A 26 14.26 -13.74 -0.73
N THR A 27 14.15 -14.23 -1.96
CA THR A 27 14.90 -13.73 -3.12
C THR A 27 14.28 -12.49 -3.77
N TRP A 28 13.18 -11.99 -3.21
CA TRP A 28 12.45 -10.88 -3.81
C TRP A 28 13.29 -9.60 -3.93
N ASP A 29 13.05 -8.80 -4.96
CA ASP A 29 13.69 -7.49 -5.16
C ASP A 29 12.64 -6.40 -5.39
N PHE A 30 12.53 -5.45 -4.45
CA PHE A 30 11.56 -4.35 -4.50
C PHE A 30 11.71 -3.48 -5.76
N ARG A 31 12.90 -3.43 -6.36
CA ARG A 31 13.17 -2.66 -7.59
C ARG A 31 12.52 -3.26 -8.82
N ARG A 32 12.08 -4.52 -8.72
CA ARG A 32 11.54 -5.31 -9.83
C ARG A 32 10.04 -5.48 -9.78
N ILE A 33 9.37 -4.85 -8.83
CA ILE A 33 7.91 -4.78 -8.72
C ILE A 33 7.47 -3.33 -8.65
N SER A 34 6.43 -2.98 -9.41
CA SER A 34 5.80 -1.66 -9.35
C SER A 34 4.28 -1.77 -9.35
N LEU A 35 3.64 -0.82 -8.66
CA LEU A 35 2.21 -0.57 -8.73
C LEU A 35 1.95 0.63 -9.63
N VAL A 36 0.96 0.48 -10.51
CA VAL A 36 0.49 1.54 -11.40
C VAL A 36 -1.01 1.70 -11.19
N SER A 37 -1.47 2.89 -10.86
CA SER A 37 -2.90 3.22 -10.78
C SER A 37 -3.09 4.68 -11.15
N GLY A 38 -3.80 4.95 -12.25
CA GLY A 38 -3.99 6.31 -12.75
C GLY A 38 -2.66 7.06 -12.92
N GLY A 39 -2.49 8.16 -12.17
CA GLY A 39 -1.26 8.96 -12.17
C GLY A 39 -0.13 8.41 -11.30
N PHE A 40 -0.42 7.44 -10.43
CA PHE A 40 0.54 6.83 -9.52
C PHE A 40 1.29 5.68 -10.21
N ASN A 41 2.62 5.76 -10.24
CA ASN A 41 3.49 4.70 -10.77
C ASN A 41 4.81 4.67 -10.01
N VAL A 42 4.97 3.70 -9.12
CA VAL A 42 6.15 3.58 -8.27
C VAL A 42 6.59 2.13 -8.08
N THR A 43 7.89 1.94 -7.90
CA THR A 43 8.42 0.69 -7.33
C THR A 43 8.05 0.59 -5.86
N LEU A 44 7.92 -0.63 -5.34
CA LEU A 44 7.56 -0.85 -3.93
C LEU A 44 8.74 -0.67 -2.96
N ASP A 45 9.47 0.45 -3.08
CA ASP A 45 10.49 0.82 -2.10
C ASP A 45 9.87 0.99 -0.71
N GLY A 46 10.58 0.52 0.31
CA GLY A 46 10.09 0.46 1.69
C GLY A 46 9.05 -0.63 1.98
N ALA A 47 8.58 -1.39 0.98
CA ALA A 47 7.73 -2.55 1.25
C ALA A 47 8.53 -3.64 2.01
N VAL A 48 7.82 -4.43 2.80
CA VAL A 48 8.44 -5.47 3.65
C VAL A 48 7.85 -6.82 3.30
N LEU A 49 8.71 -7.83 3.17
CA LEU A 49 8.26 -9.21 3.00
C LEU A 49 7.62 -9.70 4.31
N ILE A 50 6.34 -10.08 4.26
CA ILE A 50 5.60 -10.62 5.42
C ILE A 50 5.80 -12.14 5.49
N ASP A 51 5.69 -12.82 4.35
CA ASP A 51 5.84 -14.27 4.28
C ASP A 51 7.23 -14.63 3.74
N THR A 52 8.05 -15.22 4.60
CA THR A 52 9.39 -15.72 4.27
C THR A 52 9.39 -17.22 3.97
N GLY A 53 8.22 -17.85 3.95
CA GLY A 53 8.04 -19.27 3.72
C GLY A 53 8.30 -19.70 2.29
N PHE A 54 8.06 -20.99 2.07
CA PHE A 54 8.12 -21.62 0.76
C PHE A 54 6.70 -21.87 0.28
N GLY A 55 6.34 -21.28 -0.85
CA GLY A 55 4.98 -21.38 -1.39
C GLY A 55 4.90 -20.85 -2.80
N GLU A 56 3.70 -20.86 -3.36
CA GLU A 56 3.38 -20.34 -4.69
C GLU A 56 3.09 -18.84 -4.66
N GLN A 57 3.50 -18.14 -3.59
CA GLN A 57 3.17 -16.73 -3.38
C GLN A 57 4.31 -15.95 -2.74
N VAL A 58 4.31 -14.65 -2.99
CA VAL A 58 5.09 -13.64 -2.27
C VAL A 58 4.10 -12.68 -1.63
N VAL A 59 4.18 -12.51 -0.31
CA VAL A 59 3.28 -11.62 0.45
C VAL A 59 4.08 -10.44 1.00
N LEU A 60 3.73 -9.24 0.56
CA LEU A 60 4.41 -7.99 0.87
C LEU A 60 3.47 -7.07 1.65
N GLN A 61 4.01 -6.38 2.65
CA GLN A 61 3.41 -5.21 3.27
C GLN A 61 3.83 -4.00 2.44
N VAL A 62 2.90 -3.36 1.74
CA VAL A 62 3.18 -2.06 1.11
C VAL A 62 3.26 -0.98 2.19
N THR A 63 3.98 0.10 1.89
CA THR A 63 4.04 1.25 2.78
C THR A 63 2.68 1.93 2.88
N GLU A 64 2.42 2.56 4.02
CA GLU A 64 1.19 3.33 4.23
C GLU A 64 1.04 4.47 3.20
N GLU A 65 2.16 5.09 2.79
CA GLU A 65 2.17 6.13 1.75
C GLU A 65 1.72 5.58 0.40
N HIS A 66 2.25 4.43 -0.04
CA HIS A 66 1.85 3.80 -1.30
C HIS A 66 0.41 3.31 -1.23
N ARG A 67 -0.03 2.74 -0.10
CA ARG A 67 -1.43 2.32 0.10
C ARG A 67 -2.38 3.51 -0.04
N ALA A 68 -2.09 4.61 0.64
CA ALA A 68 -2.92 5.82 0.59
C ALA A 68 -3.01 6.41 -0.82
N ALA A 69 -1.89 6.46 -1.55
CA ALA A 69 -1.86 6.95 -2.92
C ALA A 69 -2.69 6.07 -3.88
N VAL A 70 -2.56 4.75 -3.77
CA VAL A 70 -3.36 3.81 -4.58
C VAL A 70 -4.84 3.91 -4.21
N THR A 71 -5.19 3.99 -2.92
CA THR A 71 -6.59 4.14 -2.48
C THR A 71 -7.23 5.40 -3.07
N ALA A 72 -6.49 6.51 -3.16
CA ALA A 72 -6.98 7.75 -3.76
C ALA A 72 -7.25 7.59 -5.28
N GLU A 73 -6.36 6.92 -6.01
CA GLU A 73 -6.53 6.64 -7.44
C GLU A 73 -7.70 5.69 -7.71
N VAL A 74 -7.85 4.64 -6.91
CA VAL A 74 -9.00 3.72 -6.99
C VAL A 74 -10.31 4.44 -6.70
N ALA A 75 -10.34 5.34 -5.72
CA ALA A 75 -11.51 6.17 -5.43
C ALA A 75 -11.87 7.12 -6.60
N ALA A 76 -10.88 7.50 -7.41
CA ALA A 76 -11.07 8.26 -8.65
C ALA A 76 -11.49 7.38 -9.86
N GLY A 77 -11.58 6.06 -9.68
CA GLY A 77 -11.99 5.09 -10.70
C GLY A 77 -10.84 4.47 -11.50
N SER A 78 -9.60 4.60 -11.04
CA SER A 78 -8.43 3.97 -11.66
C SER A 78 -8.33 2.49 -11.26
N ASP A 79 -7.98 1.62 -12.22
CA ASP A 79 -7.57 0.25 -11.93
C ASP A 79 -6.19 0.22 -11.26
N VAL A 80 -5.84 -0.90 -10.63
CA VAL A 80 -4.51 -1.14 -10.06
C VAL A 80 -3.81 -2.22 -10.86
N LEU A 81 -2.65 -1.88 -11.41
CA LEU A 81 -1.85 -2.75 -12.24
C LEU A 81 -0.53 -3.07 -11.55
N VAL A 82 -0.15 -4.34 -11.57
CA VAL A 82 1.15 -4.84 -11.11
C VAL A 82 2.04 -5.07 -12.32
N THR A 83 3.28 -4.60 -12.24
CA THR A 83 4.33 -4.93 -13.20
C THR A 83 5.48 -5.59 -12.46
N LEU A 84 5.93 -6.73 -12.97
CA LEU A 84 7.10 -7.47 -12.49
C LEU A 84 8.13 -7.52 -13.61
N THR A 85 9.38 -7.21 -13.29
CA THR A 85 10.49 -7.47 -14.22
C THR A 85 11.15 -8.80 -13.88
N THR A 86 11.80 -9.43 -14.88
CA THR A 86 12.48 -10.72 -14.70
C THR A 86 13.37 -10.68 -13.47
N GLY A 87 13.39 -11.74 -12.66
CA GLY A 87 14.21 -11.81 -11.45
C GLY A 87 13.62 -11.07 -10.25
N PHE A 88 12.33 -10.69 -10.31
CA PHE A 88 11.58 -10.26 -9.13
C PHE A 88 11.66 -11.30 -8.01
N VAL A 89 11.56 -12.59 -8.32
CA VAL A 89 11.72 -13.72 -7.38
C VAL A 89 12.29 -14.93 -8.14
N ARG A 90 12.83 -15.92 -7.43
CA ARG A 90 13.35 -17.18 -7.99
C ARG A 90 12.65 -18.41 -7.45
N ASP A 91 12.60 -19.49 -8.22
CA ASP A 91 12.30 -20.83 -7.69
C ASP A 91 13.51 -21.47 -6.97
N PHE A 92 13.29 -22.68 -6.45
CA PHE A 92 14.32 -23.50 -5.80
C PHE A 92 15.30 -24.16 -6.77
N ALA A 93 14.99 -24.22 -8.05
CA ALA A 93 15.93 -24.63 -9.09
C ALA A 93 16.87 -23.48 -9.50
N GLY A 94 16.62 -22.26 -9.01
CA GLY A 94 17.39 -21.06 -9.28
C GLY A 94 16.96 -20.31 -10.53
N ASN A 95 15.81 -20.64 -11.12
CA ASN A 95 15.27 -19.90 -12.26
C ASN A 95 14.56 -18.63 -11.79
N ASP A 96 14.83 -17.53 -12.48
CA ASP A 96 14.11 -16.26 -12.28
C ASP A 96 12.65 -16.39 -12.73
N ALA A 97 11.74 -15.72 -12.03
CA ALA A 97 10.37 -15.55 -12.48
C ALA A 97 10.31 -14.69 -13.74
N ASP A 98 9.37 -15.02 -14.63
CA ASP A 98 9.12 -14.28 -15.86
C ASP A 98 8.62 -12.86 -15.57
N SER A 99 8.97 -11.92 -16.46
CA SER A 99 8.45 -10.56 -16.39
C SER A 99 6.97 -10.55 -16.77
N VAL A 100 6.19 -9.71 -16.10
CA VAL A 100 4.80 -9.44 -16.47
C VAL A 100 4.56 -7.94 -16.48
N SER A 101 3.83 -7.45 -17.47
CA SER A 101 3.52 -6.03 -17.61
C SER A 101 2.04 -5.80 -17.36
N ALA A 102 1.74 -4.80 -16.54
CA ALA A 102 0.42 -4.19 -16.40
C ALA A 102 -0.73 -5.20 -16.17
N GLN A 103 -0.56 -6.13 -15.23
CA GLN A 103 -1.62 -7.08 -14.85
C GLN A 103 -2.54 -6.47 -13.81
N ASN A 104 -3.86 -6.62 -13.97
CA ASN A 104 -4.81 -6.18 -12.96
C ASN A 104 -4.59 -6.93 -11.64
N ALA A 105 -4.51 -6.19 -10.54
CA ALA A 105 -4.62 -6.75 -9.21
C ALA A 105 -6.09 -6.85 -8.81
N THR A 106 -6.47 -7.96 -8.19
CA THR A 106 -7.73 -8.05 -7.45
C THR A 106 -7.65 -7.16 -6.21
N LEU A 107 -8.74 -6.46 -5.88
CA LEU A 107 -8.75 -5.48 -4.78
C LEU A 107 -9.69 -5.92 -3.66
N ALA A 108 -9.18 -5.90 -2.42
CA ALA A 108 -10.04 -5.76 -1.25
C ALA A 108 -10.09 -4.27 -0.90
N MET A 109 -11.28 -3.69 -1.00
CA MET A 109 -11.47 -2.26 -0.75
C MET A 109 -11.25 -1.93 0.71
N ASP A 110 -10.68 -0.76 0.96
CA ASP A 110 -10.59 -0.21 2.30
C ASP A 110 -11.99 0.19 2.80
N VAL A 111 -12.41 -0.42 3.90
CA VAL A 111 -13.70 -0.17 4.56
C VAL A 111 -13.52 0.25 6.02
N THR A 112 -12.28 0.34 6.49
CA THR A 112 -11.97 0.80 7.84
C THR A 112 -11.88 2.32 7.79
N SER A 113 -12.56 2.99 8.73
CA SER A 113 -12.50 4.45 8.82
C SER A 113 -11.32 4.87 9.70
N PRO A 114 -10.67 6.00 9.38
CA PRO A 114 -9.59 6.53 10.19
C PRO A 114 -10.13 6.93 11.56
N THR A 115 -9.42 6.54 12.61
CA THR A 115 -9.76 6.93 13.98
C THR A 115 -8.81 8.01 14.47
N PHE A 116 -9.33 8.94 15.26
CA PHE A 116 -8.51 9.92 15.95
C PHE A 116 -7.56 9.20 16.92
N VAL A 117 -6.27 9.55 16.86
CA VAL A 117 -5.24 8.99 17.74
C VAL A 117 -4.82 10.03 18.77
N ASP A 118 -4.43 11.23 18.31
CA ASP A 118 -3.93 12.28 19.19
C ASP A 118 -4.04 13.66 18.54
N ALA A 119 -4.01 14.73 19.34
CA ALA A 119 -3.86 16.09 18.87
C ALA A 119 -2.93 16.89 19.77
N GLY A 120 -2.03 17.66 19.15
CA GLY A 120 -1.15 18.60 19.82
C GLY A 120 -1.36 20.01 19.31
N LEU A 121 -1.52 20.97 20.21
CA LEU A 121 -1.54 22.38 19.89
C LEU A 121 -0.24 23.03 20.36
N ASP A 122 0.61 23.45 19.42
CA ASP A 122 1.77 24.28 19.72
C ASP A 122 1.34 25.74 19.78
N LEU A 123 1.24 26.27 20.99
CA LEU A 123 0.83 27.65 21.24
C LEU A 123 1.90 28.69 20.91
N ASN A 124 3.15 28.30 20.65
CA ASN A 124 4.19 29.25 20.26
C ASN A 124 4.04 29.69 18.80
N ASN A 125 3.61 28.78 17.93
CA ASN A 125 3.44 29.03 16.49
C ASN A 125 1.98 28.89 16.02
N GLY A 126 1.05 28.49 16.89
CA GLY A 126 -0.37 28.32 16.56
C GLY A 126 -0.66 27.08 15.72
N THR A 127 0.20 26.06 15.76
CA THR A 127 0.04 24.85 14.94
C THR A 127 -0.77 23.80 15.68
N LEU A 128 -1.91 23.41 15.11
CA LEU A 128 -2.65 22.22 15.52
C LEU A 128 -2.21 21.03 14.67
N MET A 129 -1.60 20.04 15.31
CA MET A 129 -1.28 18.76 14.70
C MET A 129 -2.32 17.73 15.15
N VAL A 130 -2.99 17.08 14.19
CA VAL A 130 -3.95 16.00 14.46
C VAL A 130 -3.40 14.72 13.85
N LYS A 131 -3.35 13.66 14.64
CA LYS A 131 -2.90 12.34 14.23
C LYS A 131 -4.08 11.39 14.15
N PHE A 132 -4.15 10.66 13.04
CA PHE A 132 -5.13 9.59 12.81
C PHE A 132 -4.43 8.22 12.79
N SER A 133 -5.22 7.15 12.83
CA SER A 133 -4.72 5.76 12.82
C SER A 133 -4.13 5.33 11.48
N GLU A 134 -4.44 6.07 10.42
CA GLU A 134 -3.97 5.83 9.05
C GLU A 134 -3.88 7.15 8.28
N PHE A 135 -3.40 7.08 7.04
CA PHE A 135 -3.37 8.25 6.16
C PHE A 135 -4.78 8.76 5.86
N VAL A 136 -4.96 10.06 6.00
CA VAL A 136 -6.20 10.75 5.66
C VAL A 136 -5.95 11.74 4.54
N ASN A 137 -6.93 11.91 3.65
CA ASN A 137 -6.85 12.95 2.63
C ASN A 137 -7.09 14.32 3.28
N ALA A 138 -6.01 15.09 3.47
CA ALA A 138 -6.11 16.41 4.09
C ALA A 138 -7.00 17.39 3.30
N SER A 139 -7.22 17.16 1.99
CA SER A 139 -8.11 18.02 1.18
C SER A 139 -9.60 17.78 1.41
N THR A 140 -9.99 16.64 1.98
CA THR A 140 -11.39 16.36 2.35
C THR A 140 -11.76 16.91 3.72
N TRP A 141 -10.83 17.60 4.38
CA TRP A 141 -11.03 18.21 5.67
C TRP A 141 -12.10 19.32 5.62
N ASP A 142 -13.04 19.26 6.56
CA ASP A 142 -14.06 20.28 6.77
C ASP A 142 -13.72 21.11 8.01
N PHE A 143 -13.22 22.34 7.81
CA PHE A 143 -12.82 23.25 8.88
C PHE A 143 -13.94 23.58 9.87
N SER A 144 -15.21 23.43 9.47
CA SER A 144 -16.34 23.70 10.37
C SER A 144 -16.55 22.62 11.44
N ARG A 145 -15.89 21.46 11.28
CA ARG A 145 -16.05 20.30 12.17
C ARG A 145 -15.00 20.21 13.27
N ILE A 146 -14.07 21.16 13.33
CA ILE A 146 -13.12 21.27 14.42
C ILE A 146 -13.44 22.47 15.30
N SER A 147 -13.35 22.28 16.60
CA SER A 147 -13.39 23.37 17.57
C SER A 147 -12.26 23.20 18.57
N LEU A 148 -11.65 24.32 18.94
CA LEU A 148 -10.71 24.40 20.05
C LEU A 148 -11.42 25.14 21.17
N ALA A 149 -11.50 24.51 22.33
CA ALA A 149 -12.03 25.12 23.54
C ALA A 149 -10.97 25.11 24.63
N SER A 150 -10.88 26.21 25.36
CA SER A 150 -10.17 26.30 26.64
C SER A 150 -11.20 26.68 27.71
N GLY A 151 -11.01 26.21 28.94
CA GLY A 151 -12.06 26.23 29.97
C GLY A 151 -12.82 27.56 30.12
N GLY A 152 -14.12 27.45 30.41
CA GLY A 152 -14.99 28.58 30.79
C GLY A 152 -15.65 29.36 29.66
N PHE A 153 -15.55 28.93 28.40
CA PHE A 153 -16.26 29.57 27.29
C PHE A 153 -17.30 28.60 26.71
N ASN A 154 -18.55 28.81 27.16
CA ASN A 154 -19.76 28.42 26.44
C ASN A 154 -20.04 29.43 25.33
#